data_AF-D7F1B5-F1
#
_entry.id   AF-D7F1B5-F1
#
_cell.length_a   1.000
_cell.length_b   1.000
_cell.length_c   1.000
_cell.angle_alpha   90.00
_cell.angle_beta   90.00
_cell.angle_gamma   90.00
#
_symmetry.space_group_name_H-M   'P 1'
#
loop_
_entity.id
_entity.type
_entity.pdbx_description
1 polymer ?
#
loop_
_entity_poly.entity_id
_entity_poly.type
_entity_poly.pdbx_seq_one_letter_code
_entity_poly.pdbx_strand_id
1 'polypeptide(L)'
;VAGLVAMTTASVSDDCLACMCWASSEGCVMPDPLCNQFMACGPWRITEPYWKDGGYHMGFFQACAADWTCNEDTVHGYLDRYVTDPSATCEIYARTHYGGPSG
;
A
#
# COMPACT_ATOMS: atom_id res chain seq x y z
N VAL A 1 -23.33 -29.00 -16.65
CA VAL A 1 -22.64 -28.57 -15.43
C VAL A 1 -22.01 -27.23 -15.75
N ALA A 2 -22.64 -26.13 -15.33
CA ALA A 2 -22.14 -24.78 -15.59
C ALA A 2 -21.06 -24.48 -14.54
N GLY A 3 -19.80 -24.42 -14.96
CA GLY A 3 -18.69 -24.07 -14.09
C GLY A 3 -18.72 -22.58 -13.79
N LEU A 4 -18.89 -22.24 -12.52
CA LEU A 4 -18.65 -20.90 -11.99
C LEU A 4 -17.14 -20.66 -12.08
N VAL A 5 -16.71 -19.85 -13.04
CA VAL A 5 -15.33 -19.32 -13.07
C VAL A 5 -15.26 -18.30 -11.95
N ALA A 6 -14.66 -18.67 -10.81
CA ALA A 6 -14.29 -17.73 -9.78
C ALA A 6 -13.25 -16.77 -10.39
N MET A 7 -13.65 -15.53 -10.63
CA MET A 7 -12.70 -14.46 -10.95
C MET A 7 -11.86 -14.25 -9.69
N THR A 8 -10.65 -14.82 -9.66
CA THR A 8 -9.65 -14.45 -8.67
C THR A 8 -9.32 -12.99 -8.93
N THR A 9 -9.88 -12.09 -8.14
CA THR A 9 -9.38 -10.71 -8.06
C THR A 9 -7.89 -10.81 -7.76
N ALA A 10 -7.04 -10.23 -8.61
CA ALA A 10 -5.63 -10.13 -8.29
C ALA A 10 -5.51 -9.26 -7.03
N SER A 11 -5.35 -9.94 -5.90
CA SER A 11 -4.89 -9.33 -4.67
C SER A 11 -3.38 -9.42 -4.67
N VAL A 12 -2.72 -8.34 -4.27
CA VAL A 12 -1.28 -8.37 -3.99
C VAL A 12 -0.97 -9.52 -3.02
N SER A 13 0.07 -10.31 -3.30
CA SER A 13 0.42 -11.45 -2.45
C SER A 13 1.12 -11.00 -1.17
N ASP A 14 1.01 -11.78 -0.09
CA ASP A 14 1.66 -11.51 1.19
C ASP A 14 3.19 -11.40 1.05
N ASP A 15 3.81 -12.26 0.24
CA ASP A 15 5.25 -12.19 -0.04
C ASP A 15 5.63 -10.86 -0.73
N CYS A 16 4.77 -10.35 -1.62
CA CYS A 16 5.00 -9.08 -2.29
C CYS A 16 4.87 -7.91 -1.31
N LEU A 17 3.82 -7.91 -0.49
CA LEU A 17 3.61 -6.91 0.56
C LEU A 17 4.80 -6.88 1.54
N ALA A 18 5.25 -8.05 2.00
CA ALA A 18 6.41 -8.15 2.90
C ALA A 18 7.66 -7.52 2.28
N CYS A 19 7.95 -7.80 1.00
CA CYS A 19 9.08 -7.20 0.29
C CYS A 19 8.94 -5.69 0.12
N MET A 20 7.75 -5.22 -0.24
CA MET A 20 7.46 -3.79 -0.41
C MET A 20 7.63 -3.03 0.91
N CYS A 21 7.07 -3.53 2.00
CA CYS A 21 7.23 -2.94 3.33
C CYS A 21 8.70 -2.91 3.76
N TRP A 22 9.42 -4.02 3.53
CA TRP A 22 10.85 -4.10 3.83
C TRP A 22 11.63 -3.02 3.09
N ALA A 23 11.36 -2.82 1.79
CA ALA A 23 12.02 -1.81 0.97
C ALA A 23 11.68 -0.38 1.38
N SER A 24 10.44 -0.11 1.81
CA SER A 24 10.01 1.24 2.19
C SER A 24 10.69 1.75 3.47
N SER A 25 10.86 0.91 4.49
CA SER A 25 11.43 1.33 5.79
C SER A 25 12.73 0.64 6.19
N GLU A 26 13.38 -0.10 5.28
CA GLU A 26 14.59 -0.89 5.54
C GLU A 26 14.38 -1.87 6.72
N GLY A 27 13.47 -2.82 6.51
CA GLY A 27 13.16 -3.84 7.52
C GLY A 27 11.70 -3.95 7.93
N CYS A 28 10.80 -3.19 7.28
CA CYS A 28 9.39 -3.16 7.63
C CYS A 28 9.22 -2.81 9.11
N VAL A 29 9.74 -1.64 9.50
CA VAL A 29 9.74 -1.16 10.88
C VAL A 29 9.04 0.18 10.95
N MET A 30 8.34 0.42 12.06
CA MET A 30 7.78 1.75 12.34
C MET A 30 8.96 2.71 12.57
N PRO A 31 9.17 3.71 11.69
CA PRO A 31 10.33 4.59 11.80
C PRO A 31 10.17 5.56 12.98
N ASP A 32 11.31 5.96 13.56
CA ASP A 32 11.42 7.06 14.52
C ASP A 32 12.52 8.02 14.03
N PRO A 33 12.18 9.28 13.63
CA PRO A 33 10.85 9.89 13.64
C PRO A 33 9.89 9.27 12.62
N LEU A 34 8.59 9.30 12.93
CA LEU A 34 7.52 8.69 12.12
C LEU A 34 7.56 9.13 10.65
N CYS A 35 7.90 10.38 10.40
CA CYS A 35 7.88 10.99 9.07
C CYS A 35 9.26 11.53 8.70
N ASN A 36 9.68 11.31 7.46
CA ASN A 36 10.87 11.97 6.93
C ASN A 36 10.50 13.37 6.40
N GLN A 37 11.01 14.43 7.04
CA GLN A 37 10.77 15.81 6.59
C GLN A 37 9.27 16.14 6.32
N PHE A 38 8.35 15.45 7.02
CA PHE A 38 6.89 15.53 6.83
C PHE A 38 6.35 15.14 5.44
N MET A 39 7.12 14.45 4.59
CA MET A 39 6.66 14.04 3.25
C MET A 39 6.11 12.62 3.20
N ALA A 40 6.84 11.65 3.74
CA ALA A 40 6.45 10.24 3.79
C ALA A 40 6.55 9.69 5.22
N CYS A 41 5.55 8.93 5.64
CA CYS A 41 5.38 8.50 7.03
C CYS A 41 5.12 7.00 7.18
N GLY A 42 5.51 6.48 8.34
CA GLY A 42 5.26 5.10 8.74
C GLY A 42 6.08 4.04 7.99
N PRO A 43 5.84 2.75 8.25
CA PRO A 43 6.63 1.64 7.71
C PRO A 43 6.57 1.53 6.18
N TRP A 44 5.47 1.97 5.58
CA TRP A 44 5.25 1.94 4.14
C TRP A 44 5.66 3.23 3.41
N ARG A 45 6.20 4.23 4.12
CA ARG A 45 6.56 5.55 3.54
C ARG A 45 5.44 6.17 2.70
N ILE A 46 4.20 6.04 3.15
CA ILE A 46 3.04 6.63 2.48
C ILE A 46 3.03 8.16 2.67
N THR A 47 2.46 8.88 1.71
CA THR A 47 2.28 10.33 1.75
C THR A 47 0.82 10.69 2.06
N GLU A 48 0.52 11.93 2.46
CA GLU A 48 -0.87 12.34 2.72
C GLU A 48 -1.80 12.19 1.49
N PRO A 49 -1.39 12.53 0.25
CA PRO A 49 -2.19 12.24 -0.94
C PRO A 49 -2.42 10.74 -1.16
N TYR A 50 -1.39 9.92 -0.96
CA TYR A 50 -1.51 8.46 -1.04
C TYR A 50 -2.55 7.94 -0.05
N TRP A 51 -2.51 8.43 1.20
CA TRP A 51 -3.49 8.08 2.22
C TRP A 51 -4.93 8.50 1.89
N LYS A 52 -5.11 9.68 1.28
CA LYS A 52 -6.43 10.13 0.81
C LYS A 52 -7.00 9.20 -0.27
N ASP A 53 -6.18 8.81 -1.23
CA ASP A 53 -6.60 7.90 -2.30
C ASP A 53 -6.80 6.46 -1.81
N GLY A 54 -6.05 6.06 -0.77
CA GLY A 54 -6.13 4.72 -0.17
C GLY A 54 -7.31 4.48 0.77
N GLY A 55 -8.13 5.50 1.07
CA GLY A 55 -9.36 5.33 1.85
C GLY A 55 -9.56 6.30 3.01
N TYR A 56 -8.62 7.20 3.28
CA TYR A 56 -8.74 8.24 4.32
C TYR A 56 -9.03 7.67 5.72
N HIS A 57 -8.37 6.56 6.07
CA HIS A 57 -8.58 5.86 7.33
C HIS A 57 -8.21 6.74 8.54
N MET A 58 -8.96 6.59 9.65
CA MET A 58 -8.76 7.30 10.93
C MET A 58 -8.87 8.84 10.91
N GLY A 59 -9.21 9.46 9.78
CA GLY A 59 -9.50 10.89 9.67
C GLY A 59 -8.30 11.84 9.76
N PHE A 60 -7.14 11.37 10.24
CA PHE A 60 -5.89 12.12 10.32
C PHE A 60 -4.72 11.27 9.81
N PHE A 61 -3.96 11.81 8.85
CA PHE A 61 -2.85 11.12 8.20
C PHE A 61 -1.79 10.62 9.18
N GLN A 62 -1.31 11.47 10.09
CA GLN A 62 -0.24 11.08 11.01
C GLN A 62 -0.68 10.04 12.04
N ALA A 63 -1.96 10.07 12.45
CA ALA A 63 -2.53 9.06 13.33
C ALA A 63 -2.58 7.70 12.61
N CYS A 64 -3.04 7.70 11.36
CA CYS A 64 -3.02 6.50 10.52
C CYS A 64 -1.60 6.00 10.26
N ALA A 65 -0.67 6.91 9.95
CA ALA A 65 0.70 6.54 9.63
C ALA A 65 1.43 5.88 10.82
N ALA A 66 1.05 6.24 12.06
CA ALA A 66 1.57 5.66 13.29
C ALA A 66 0.92 4.33 13.69
N ASP A 67 -0.16 3.92 13.02
CA ASP A 67 -0.90 2.69 13.29
C ASP A 67 -0.61 1.65 12.19
N TRP A 68 -0.21 0.44 12.59
CA TRP A 68 0.18 -0.61 11.65
C TRP A 68 -0.95 -0.99 10.70
N THR A 69 -2.13 -1.25 11.26
CA THR A 69 -3.30 -1.69 10.50
C THR A 69 -3.75 -0.61 9.54
N CYS A 70 -3.87 0.63 10.01
CA CYS A 70 -4.29 1.75 9.17
C CYS A 70 -3.33 1.99 7.99
N ASN A 71 -2.02 1.88 8.23
CA ASN A 71 -1.00 2.12 7.22
C ASN A 71 -1.03 1.03 6.13
N GLU A 72 -1.18 -0.23 6.53
CA GLU A 72 -1.30 -1.36 5.59
C GLU A 72 -2.63 -1.35 4.84
N ASP A 73 -3.76 -1.09 5.52
CA ASP A 73 -5.08 -0.92 4.89
C ASP A 73 -5.04 0.19 3.84
N THR A 74 -4.32 1.28 4.12
CA THR A 74 -4.10 2.38 3.17
C THR A 74 -3.36 1.91 1.91
N VAL A 75 -2.34 1.05 2.06
CA VAL A 75 -1.62 0.47 0.91
C VAL A 75 -2.54 -0.43 0.10
N HIS A 76 -3.32 -1.30 0.76
CA HIS A 76 -4.32 -2.13 0.09
C HIS A 76 -5.32 -1.28 -0.71
N GLY A 77 -5.96 -0.30 -0.07
CA GLY A 77 -6.95 0.54 -0.74
C GLY A 77 -6.37 1.36 -1.90
N TYR A 78 -5.11 1.80 -1.79
CA TYR A 78 -4.45 2.51 -2.89
C TYR A 78 -4.13 1.59 -4.07
N LEU A 79 -3.59 0.40 -3.80
CA LEU A 79 -3.28 -0.57 -4.83
C LEU A 79 -4.55 -1.09 -5.52
N ASP A 80 -5.61 -1.37 -4.77
CA ASP A 80 -6.92 -1.78 -5.31
C ASP A 80 -7.53 -0.69 -6.22
N ARG A 81 -7.28 0.59 -5.91
CA ARG A 81 -7.75 1.72 -6.71
C ARG A 81 -7.02 1.86 -8.05
N TYR A 82 -5.71 1.63 -8.08
CA TYR A 82 -4.88 1.96 -9.25
C TYR A 82 -4.40 0.75 -10.05
N VAL A 83 -4.25 -0.42 -9.43
CA VAL A 83 -3.87 -1.66 -10.10
C VAL A 83 -5.13 -2.42 -10.52
N THR A 84 -5.59 -2.15 -11.74
CA THR A 84 -6.83 -2.75 -12.28
C THR A 84 -6.60 -4.00 -13.12
N ASP A 85 -5.34 -4.33 -13.44
CA ASP A 85 -4.98 -5.52 -14.21
C ASP A 85 -5.08 -6.79 -13.32
N PRO A 86 -5.97 -7.74 -13.64
CA PRO A 86 -6.11 -8.99 -12.89
C PRO A 86 -4.91 -9.96 -13.07
N SER A 87 -3.95 -9.61 -13.91
CA SER A 87 -2.68 -10.34 -14.07
C SER A 87 -1.48 -9.56 -13.54
N ALA A 88 -1.72 -8.48 -12.77
CA ALA A 88 -0.67 -7.65 -12.20
C ALA A 88 0.33 -8.48 -11.38
N THR A 89 1.61 -8.26 -11.67
CA THR A 89 2.72 -8.88 -10.93
C THR A 89 3.10 -8.02 -9.73
N CYS A 90 3.91 -8.57 -8.82
CA CYS A 90 4.47 -7.79 -7.72
C CYS A 90 5.24 -6.55 -8.20
N GLU A 91 5.90 -6.62 -9.36
CA GLU A 91 6.57 -5.46 -9.95
C GLU A 91 5.60 -4.31 -10.21
N ILE A 92 4.40 -4.59 -10.75
CA ILE A 92 3.38 -3.58 -11.00
C ILE A 92 2.91 -2.96 -9.69
N TYR A 93 2.57 -3.77 -8.67
CA TYR A 93 2.18 -3.26 -7.36
C TYR A 93 3.27 -2.41 -6.70
N ALA A 94 4.53 -2.87 -6.71
CA ALA A 94 5.64 -2.14 -6.12
C ALA A 94 5.91 -0.81 -6.84
N ARG A 95 5.84 -0.81 -8.18
CA ARG A 95 5.98 0.40 -8.99
C ARG A 95 4.83 1.37 -8.76
N THR A 96 3.58 0.90 -8.68
CA THR A 96 2.43 1.75 -8.34
C THR A 96 2.53 2.33 -6.93
N HIS A 97 3.02 1.56 -5.95
CA HIS A 97 3.24 2.04 -4.59
C HIS A 97 4.31 3.15 -4.55
N TYR A 98 5.46 2.94 -5.22
CA TYR A 98 6.58 3.87 -5.19
C TYR A 98 6.39 5.09 -6.12
N GLY A 99 5.85 4.87 -7.32
CA GLY A 99 5.73 5.86 -8.39
C GLY A 99 4.35 6.51 -8.49
N GLY A 100 3.36 6.04 -7.74
CA GLY A 100 1.98 6.50 -7.82
C GLY A 100 1.19 5.84 -8.97
N PRO A 101 0.08 6.45 -9.43
CA PRO A 101 -0.90 5.78 -10.31
C PRO A 101 -0.37 5.29 -11.65
N SER A 102 0.72 5.87 -12.14
CA SER A 102 1.35 5.53 -13.43
C SER A 102 2.73 4.86 -13.26
N GLY A 103 3.02 4.37 -12.06
CA GLY A 103 4.31 3.78 -11.67
C GLY A 103 4.76 2.64 -12.55
#